data_AF-A0A258JSR8-F1
#
_entry.id   AF-A0A258JSR8-F1
#
_cell.length_a   1.000
_cell.length_b   1.000
_cell.length_c   1.000
_cell.angle_alpha   90.00
_cell.angle_beta   90.00
_cell.angle_gamma   90.00
#
_symmetry.space_group_name_H-M   'P 1'
#
loop_
_entity.id
_entity.type
_entity.pdbx_description
1 polymer ?
#
loop_
_entity_poly.entity_id
_entity_poly.type
_entity_poly.pdbx_seq_one_letter_code
_entity_poly.pdbx_strand_id
1 'polypeptide(L)'
;MREEIRLINQQVQHEMLAGQTEQARASARLLAETLEAFAQTNEEIDRQARASDSLATTAGTVAAEANNAIVELRNAITEIKAVVSLISEIAGQTNLLALNASIEAARAGKAGAGFAVVASEVKALATQTRTATGEISAKIERLMRVADTSTQAMSHIITTVGEIRPVAESVAAAVAGQTQTITEIGQAAGEVTAFAEAVDHSARSIREASLAAEGTQATIQSSGRQMGHASDEMARHLLTVLRQTPMGNRRRHPRWPVEIGGRLRTSGATSLPLKTADLSLGGALVKLQGQTTVPVGAQVTVELDGMPPLRARVAGTSSLGLHLAFDEASAPAVTTRVAEIARGYEPITSRAVRGAQAVAQALEAALAARELSLADLFDTDYRPIPGTDPVQYETRALAVLDRRLPALQEAIVREDKQIAFAAAVDLNAYLPVHNAAYSKPQRPGDRAWNLANCRNRRIFDDRAGLLAARNLEPHLIQVYARDLGDRVVLMREVDAPIHVNGRHWGGFRTAYTL
;
A
#
# COMPACT_ATOMS: atom_id res chain seq x y z
N MET A 1 9.96 -15.03 -1.80
CA MET A 1 9.03 -16.09 -2.28
C MET A 1 7.55 -15.81 -2.00
N ARG A 2 7.03 -15.83 -0.75
CA ARG A 2 5.58 -15.54 -0.53
C ARG A 2 5.19 -14.09 -0.87
N GLU A 3 6.03 -13.11 -0.54
CA GLU A 3 5.82 -11.68 -0.87
C GLU A 3 5.86 -11.44 -2.40
N GLU A 4 6.84 -12.02 -3.10
CA GLU A 4 6.98 -11.90 -4.56
C GLU A 4 5.80 -12.53 -5.31
N ILE A 5 5.32 -13.69 -4.88
CA ILE A 5 4.15 -14.35 -5.50
C ILE A 5 2.89 -13.49 -5.31
N ARG A 6 2.74 -12.82 -4.17
CA ARG A 6 1.62 -11.90 -3.91
C ARG A 6 1.68 -10.68 -4.81
N LEU A 7 2.85 -10.05 -4.95
CA LEU A 7 3.07 -8.90 -5.83
C LEU A 7 2.79 -9.24 -7.30
N ILE A 8 3.28 -10.40 -7.76
CA ILE A 8 3.03 -10.88 -9.13
C ILE A 8 1.53 -11.12 -9.36
N ASN A 9 0.84 -11.77 -8.42
CA ASN A 9 -0.60 -12.01 -8.54
C ASN A 9 -1.42 -10.70 -8.55
N GLN A 10 -1.06 -9.73 -7.73
CA GLN A 10 -1.71 -8.41 -7.74
C GLN A 10 -1.47 -7.69 -9.07
N GLN A 11 -0.24 -7.71 -9.58
CA GLN A 11 0.08 -7.05 -10.84
C GLN A 11 -0.66 -7.68 -12.03
N VAL A 12 -0.73 -9.02 -12.09
CA VAL A 12 -1.51 -9.75 -13.11
C VAL A 12 -3.00 -9.42 -13.03
N GLN A 13 -3.58 -9.34 -11.83
CA GLN A 13 -4.99 -8.95 -11.68
C GLN A 13 -5.26 -7.53 -12.18
N HIS A 14 -4.36 -6.58 -11.91
CA HIS A 14 -4.49 -5.22 -12.41
C HIS A 14 -4.40 -5.12 -13.94
N GLU A 15 -3.45 -5.84 -14.55
CA GLU A 15 -3.30 -5.88 -16.01
C GLU A 15 -4.51 -6.51 -16.68
N MET A 16 -5.07 -7.59 -16.10
CA MET A 16 -6.32 -8.18 -16.59
C MET A 16 -7.51 -7.22 -16.49
N LEU A 17 -7.68 -6.54 -15.35
CA LEU A 17 -8.76 -5.57 -15.16
C LEU A 17 -8.66 -4.41 -16.15
N ALA A 18 -7.45 -3.88 -16.37
CA ALA A 18 -7.22 -2.81 -17.36
C ALA A 18 -7.52 -3.27 -18.80
N GLY A 19 -7.17 -4.52 -19.14
CA GLY A 19 -7.53 -5.10 -20.43
C GLY A 19 -9.03 -5.24 -20.62
N GLN A 20 -9.75 -5.69 -19.57
CA GLN A 20 -11.21 -5.83 -19.61
C GLN A 20 -11.94 -4.48 -19.72
N THR A 21 -11.49 -3.44 -19.01
CA THR A 21 -12.09 -2.10 -19.11
C THR A 21 -11.86 -1.49 -20.49
N GLU A 22 -10.67 -1.67 -21.07
CA GLU A 22 -10.38 -1.18 -22.42
C GLU A 22 -11.23 -1.90 -23.48
N GLN A 23 -11.39 -3.22 -23.36
CA GLN A 23 -12.27 -3.99 -24.22
C GLN A 23 -13.74 -3.56 -24.10
N ALA A 24 -14.21 -3.25 -22.88
CA ALA A 24 -15.56 -2.74 -22.65
C ALA A 24 -15.76 -1.37 -23.32
N ARG A 25 -14.81 -0.44 -23.19
CA ARG A 25 -14.85 0.87 -23.88
C ARG A 25 -14.85 0.73 -25.40
N ALA A 26 -13.99 -0.14 -25.94
CA ALA A 26 -13.95 -0.41 -27.37
C ALA A 26 -15.29 -0.96 -27.88
N SER A 27 -15.92 -1.86 -27.12
CA SER A 27 -17.23 -2.44 -27.45
C SER A 27 -18.34 -1.38 -27.40
N ALA A 28 -18.35 -0.52 -26.38
CA ALA A 28 -19.31 0.57 -26.26
C ALA A 28 -19.16 1.62 -27.38
N ARG A 29 -17.92 1.92 -27.79
CA ARG A 29 -17.65 2.82 -28.92
C ARG A 29 -18.14 2.23 -30.24
N LEU A 30 -17.83 0.97 -30.52
CA LEU A 30 -18.34 0.28 -31.71
C LEU A 30 -19.87 0.28 -31.72
N LEU A 31 -20.50 0.04 -30.56
CA LEU A 31 -21.95 0.11 -30.43
C LEU A 31 -22.49 1.50 -30.78
N ALA A 32 -21.88 2.58 -30.28
CA ALA A 32 -22.26 3.95 -30.62
C ALA A 32 -22.16 4.24 -32.13
N GLU A 33 -21.07 3.81 -32.77
CA GLU A 33 -20.88 3.94 -34.22
C GLU A 33 -21.97 3.17 -35.00
N THR A 34 -22.33 1.96 -34.56
CA THR A 34 -23.41 1.19 -35.20
C THR A 34 -24.79 1.81 -34.98
N LEU A 35 -25.04 2.45 -33.82
CA LEU A 35 -26.29 3.14 -33.54
C LEU A 35 -26.48 4.38 -34.42
N GLU A 36 -25.39 5.11 -34.69
CA GLU A 36 -25.40 6.25 -35.60
C GLU A 36 -25.74 5.81 -37.03
N ALA A 37 -25.15 4.69 -37.49
CA ALA A 37 -25.51 4.09 -38.77
C ALA A 37 -26.99 3.64 -38.80
N PHE A 38 -27.50 3.05 -37.71
CA PHE A 38 -28.92 2.69 -37.63
C PHE A 38 -29.85 3.91 -37.67
N ALA A 39 -29.50 4.99 -36.99
CA ALA A 39 -30.27 6.24 -37.03
C ALA A 39 -30.38 6.77 -38.46
N GLN A 40 -29.28 6.78 -39.22
CA GLN A 40 -29.27 7.17 -40.63
C GLN A 40 -30.15 6.25 -41.49
N THR A 41 -30.09 4.93 -41.28
CA THR A 41 -30.96 4.00 -42.02
C THR A 41 -32.43 4.18 -41.68
N ASN A 42 -32.77 4.51 -40.44
CA ASN A 42 -34.15 4.78 -40.03
C ASN A 42 -34.71 6.04 -40.68
N GLU A 43 -33.91 7.11 -40.78
CA GLU A 43 -34.30 8.32 -41.51
C GLU A 43 -34.55 8.05 -43.00
N GLU A 44 -33.76 7.17 -43.62
CA GLU A 44 -33.98 6.75 -45.01
C GLU A 44 -35.28 5.94 -45.15
N ILE A 45 -35.54 5.00 -44.25
CA ILE A 45 -36.76 4.19 -44.27
C ILE A 45 -38.00 5.05 -44.05
N ASP A 46 -37.98 6.00 -43.11
CA ASP A 46 -39.10 6.96 -42.90
C ASP A 46 -39.35 7.79 -44.17
N ARG A 47 -38.28 8.30 -44.80
CA ARG A 47 -38.39 9.05 -46.05
C ARG A 47 -38.98 8.20 -47.17
N GLN A 48 -38.56 6.93 -47.29
CA GLN A 48 -39.06 6.02 -48.31
C GLN A 48 -40.52 5.59 -48.05
N ALA A 49 -40.92 5.43 -46.80
CA ALA A 49 -42.31 5.18 -46.41
C ALA A 49 -43.23 6.35 -46.80
N ARG A 50 -42.82 7.60 -46.50
CA ARG A 50 -43.55 8.81 -46.91
C ARG A 50 -43.62 8.97 -48.43
N ALA A 51 -42.53 8.67 -49.13
CA ALA A 51 -42.51 8.70 -50.59
C ALA A 51 -43.48 7.66 -51.19
N SER A 52 -43.55 6.47 -50.60
CA SER A 52 -44.48 5.40 -51.00
C SER A 52 -45.94 5.81 -50.78
N ASP A 53 -46.25 6.44 -49.66
CA ASP A 53 -47.59 6.98 -49.37
C ASP A 53 -48.02 8.09 -50.36
N SER A 54 -47.10 9.01 -50.68
CA SER A 54 -47.34 10.06 -51.68
C SER A 54 -47.56 9.49 -53.09
N LEU A 55 -46.76 8.48 -53.46
CA LEU A 55 -46.91 7.79 -54.75
C LEU A 55 -48.24 7.03 -54.82
N ALA A 56 -48.63 6.33 -53.74
CA ALA A 56 -49.91 5.65 -53.65
C ALA A 56 -51.07 6.64 -53.78
N THR A 57 -51.01 7.79 -53.11
CA THR A 57 -52.02 8.85 -53.24
C THR A 57 -52.15 9.33 -54.69
N THR A 58 -51.02 9.61 -55.34
CA THR A 58 -50.99 10.06 -56.75
C THR A 58 -51.56 9.00 -57.68
N ALA A 59 -51.15 7.73 -57.53
CA ALA A 59 -51.66 6.61 -58.32
C ALA A 59 -53.16 6.41 -58.12
N GLY A 60 -53.66 6.58 -56.89
CA GLY A 60 -55.08 6.52 -56.56
C GLY A 60 -55.89 7.59 -57.28
N THR A 61 -55.39 8.83 -57.31
CA THR A 61 -56.02 9.93 -58.06
C THR A 61 -56.07 9.64 -59.55
N VAL A 62 -54.95 9.22 -60.16
CA VAL A 62 -54.89 8.90 -61.59
C VAL A 62 -55.83 7.73 -61.95
N ALA A 63 -55.90 6.70 -61.11
CA ALA A 63 -56.82 5.58 -61.32
C ALA A 63 -58.30 6.00 -61.22
N ALA A 64 -58.63 6.91 -60.30
CA ALA A 64 -59.98 7.46 -60.17
C ALA A 64 -60.38 8.33 -61.39
N GLU A 65 -59.47 9.16 -61.89
CA GLU A 65 -59.67 9.95 -63.11
C GLU A 65 -59.88 9.06 -64.34
N ALA A 66 -59.03 8.03 -64.51
CA ALA A 66 -59.17 7.06 -65.58
C ALA A 66 -60.52 6.31 -65.51
N ASN A 67 -60.95 5.92 -64.31
CA ASN A 67 -62.26 5.30 -64.10
C ASN A 67 -63.41 6.22 -64.53
N ASN A 68 -63.36 7.50 -64.19
CA ASN A 68 -64.37 8.47 -64.60
C ASN A 68 -64.42 8.63 -66.13
N ALA A 69 -63.26 8.73 -66.80
CA ALA A 69 -63.18 8.81 -68.26
C ALA A 69 -63.76 7.55 -68.95
N ILE A 70 -63.57 6.36 -68.38
CA ILE A 70 -64.17 5.11 -68.89
C ILE A 70 -65.69 5.12 -68.71
N VAL A 71 -66.20 5.63 -67.58
CA VAL A 71 -67.64 5.77 -67.35
C VAL A 71 -68.27 6.75 -68.35
N GLU A 72 -67.62 7.88 -68.62
CA GLU A 72 -68.06 8.83 -69.65
C GLU A 72 -68.05 8.20 -71.05
N LEU A 73 -66.99 7.46 -71.41
CA LEU A 73 -66.91 6.73 -72.67
C LEU A 73 -68.06 5.72 -72.80
N ARG A 74 -68.39 4.99 -71.73
CA ARG A 74 -69.49 4.03 -71.72
C ARG A 74 -70.85 4.71 -71.94
N ASN A 75 -71.05 5.90 -71.38
CA ASN A 75 -72.25 6.70 -71.60
C ASN A 75 -72.34 7.14 -73.08
N ALA A 76 -71.25 7.67 -73.65
CA ALA A 76 -71.19 8.06 -75.06
C ALA A 76 -71.47 6.88 -76.01
N ILE A 77 -70.92 5.69 -75.72
CA ILE A 77 -71.19 4.47 -76.49
C ILE A 77 -72.68 4.08 -76.42
N THR A 78 -73.33 4.29 -75.27
CA THR A 78 -74.76 4.01 -75.08
C THR A 78 -75.63 4.95 -75.92
N GLU A 79 -75.27 6.23 -76.02
CA GLU A 79 -75.93 7.19 -76.91
C GLU A 79 -75.76 6.81 -78.38
N ILE A 80 -74.54 6.44 -78.80
CA ILE A 80 -74.28 5.97 -80.17
C ILE A 80 -75.12 4.71 -80.48
N LYS A 81 -75.25 3.78 -79.52
CA LYS A 81 -76.09 2.59 -79.67
C LYS A 81 -77.54 2.95 -79.98
N ALA A 82 -78.10 3.95 -79.30
CA ALA A 82 -79.45 4.43 -79.54
C ALA A 82 -79.61 4.99 -80.96
N VAL A 83 -78.65 5.80 -81.43
CA VAL A 83 -78.64 6.35 -82.79
C VAL A 83 -78.56 5.25 -83.85
N VAL A 84 -77.68 4.26 -83.66
CA VAL A 84 -77.51 3.13 -84.60
C VAL A 84 -78.77 2.27 -84.65
N SER A 85 -79.46 2.06 -83.51
CA SER A 85 -80.76 1.37 -83.47
C SER A 85 -81.80 2.09 -84.30
N LEU A 86 -81.91 3.42 -84.14
CA LEU A 86 -82.82 4.25 -84.93
C LEU A 86 -82.53 4.18 -86.43
N ILE A 87 -81.26 4.21 -86.85
CA ILE A 87 -80.88 4.08 -88.27
C ILE A 87 -81.28 2.69 -88.81
N SER A 88 -81.07 1.63 -88.02
CA SER A 88 -81.48 0.28 -88.40
C SER A 88 -83.00 0.17 -88.57
N GLU A 89 -83.79 0.81 -87.71
CA GLU A 89 -85.25 0.90 -87.81
C GLU A 89 -85.68 1.65 -89.08
N ILE A 90 -85.08 2.82 -89.35
CA ILE A 90 -85.34 3.61 -90.56
C ILE A 90 -85.01 2.78 -91.81
N ALA A 91 -83.86 2.11 -91.86
CA ALA A 91 -83.48 1.23 -92.98
C ALA A 91 -84.43 0.03 -93.15
N GLY A 92 -85.01 -0.47 -92.06
CA GLY A 92 -86.10 -1.45 -92.09
C GLY A 92 -87.36 -0.89 -92.76
N GLN A 93 -87.81 0.30 -92.34
CA GLN A 93 -88.97 0.98 -92.92
C GLN A 93 -88.76 1.36 -94.39
N THR A 94 -87.60 1.91 -94.75
CA THR A 94 -87.26 2.26 -96.14
C THR A 94 -87.26 1.03 -97.04
N ASN A 95 -86.78 -0.11 -96.56
CA ASN A 95 -86.83 -1.36 -97.32
C ASN A 95 -88.26 -1.87 -97.56
N LEU A 96 -89.15 -1.72 -96.57
CA LEU A 96 -90.57 -2.04 -96.73
C LEU A 96 -91.25 -1.08 -97.73
N LEU A 97 -90.96 0.22 -97.65
CA LEU A 97 -91.46 1.22 -98.61
C LEU A 97 -90.97 0.92 -100.04
N ALA A 98 -89.69 0.60 -100.20
CA ALA A 98 -89.09 0.24 -101.49
C ALA A 98 -89.66 -1.08 -102.04
N LEU A 99 -89.98 -2.04 -101.17
CA LEU A 99 -90.67 -3.26 -101.56
C LEU A 99 -92.08 -2.96 -102.08
N ASN A 100 -92.86 -2.15 -101.36
CA ASN A 100 -94.20 -1.73 -101.79
C ASN A 100 -94.15 -0.99 -103.13
N ALA A 101 -93.17 -0.08 -103.30
CA ALA A 101 -92.95 0.63 -104.55
C ALA A 101 -92.56 -0.31 -105.71
N SER A 102 -91.75 -1.35 -105.43
CA SER A 102 -91.38 -2.37 -106.43
C SER A 102 -92.59 -3.18 -106.89
N ILE A 103 -93.50 -3.51 -105.96
CA ILE A 103 -94.74 -4.24 -106.26
C ILE A 103 -95.66 -3.38 -107.13
N GLU A 104 -95.86 -2.10 -106.78
CA GLU A 104 -96.73 -1.20 -107.54
C GLU A 104 -96.15 -0.89 -108.93
N ALA A 105 -94.82 -0.75 -109.04
CA ALA A 105 -94.13 -0.60 -110.31
C ALA A 105 -94.29 -1.84 -111.21
N ALA A 106 -94.24 -3.05 -110.65
CA ALA A 106 -94.52 -4.28 -111.38
C ALA A 106 -95.99 -4.35 -111.84
N ARG A 107 -96.93 -3.86 -111.02
CA ARG A 107 -98.36 -3.80 -111.33
C ARG A 107 -98.68 -2.85 -112.49
N ALA A 108 -97.92 -1.78 -112.65
CA ALA A 108 -98.04 -0.81 -113.74
C ALA A 108 -97.46 -1.29 -115.10
N GLY A 109 -96.86 -2.49 -115.16
CA GLY A 109 -96.35 -3.07 -116.40
C GLY A 109 -95.25 -2.24 -117.09
N LYS A 110 -95.34 -2.01 -118.41
CA LYS A 110 -94.32 -1.25 -119.16
C LYS A 110 -94.18 0.22 -118.71
N ALA A 111 -95.25 0.83 -118.20
CA ALA A 111 -95.21 2.22 -117.72
C ALA A 111 -94.47 2.36 -116.37
N GLY A 112 -94.36 1.29 -115.59
CA GLY A 112 -93.69 1.27 -114.29
C GLY A 112 -92.19 0.90 -114.33
N ALA A 113 -91.63 0.60 -115.51
CA ALA A 113 -90.28 0.05 -115.64
C ALA A 113 -89.18 0.93 -115.01
N GLY A 114 -89.26 2.26 -115.18
CA GLY A 114 -88.31 3.19 -114.55
C GLY A 114 -88.44 3.24 -113.02
N PHE A 115 -89.66 3.20 -112.50
CA PHE A 115 -89.91 3.15 -111.05
C PHE A 115 -89.46 1.83 -110.42
N ALA A 116 -89.55 0.72 -111.16
CA ALA A 116 -89.05 -0.57 -110.69
C ALA A 116 -87.54 -0.57 -110.46
N VAL A 117 -86.76 0.08 -111.35
CA VAL A 117 -85.30 0.23 -111.18
C VAL A 117 -84.98 1.04 -109.94
N VAL A 118 -85.60 2.22 -109.77
CA VAL A 118 -85.39 3.08 -108.59
C VAL A 118 -85.78 2.35 -107.30
N ALA A 119 -86.92 1.66 -107.28
CA ALA A 119 -87.37 0.91 -106.11
C ALA A 119 -86.42 -0.25 -105.76
N SER A 120 -85.84 -0.93 -106.76
CA SER A 120 -84.82 -1.96 -106.54
C SER A 120 -83.51 -1.40 -105.97
N GLU A 121 -83.09 -0.22 -106.44
CA GLU A 121 -81.89 0.46 -105.94
C GLU A 121 -82.06 0.95 -104.51
N VAL A 122 -83.22 1.56 -104.18
CA VAL A 122 -83.55 1.98 -102.81
C VAL A 122 -83.64 0.77 -101.88
N LYS A 123 -84.20 -0.35 -102.34
CA LYS A 123 -84.26 -1.61 -101.57
C LYS A 123 -82.87 -2.18 -101.31
N ALA A 124 -81.98 -2.15 -102.30
CA ALA A 124 -80.59 -2.58 -102.17
C ALA A 124 -79.84 -1.69 -101.16
N LEU A 125 -79.96 -0.37 -101.28
CA LEU A 125 -79.34 0.59 -100.36
C LEU A 125 -79.86 0.41 -98.93
N ALA A 126 -81.18 0.24 -98.75
CA ALA A 126 -81.76 0.01 -97.42
C ALA A 126 -81.30 -1.31 -96.79
N THR A 127 -81.08 -2.36 -97.59
CA THR A 127 -80.50 -3.62 -97.13
C THR A 127 -79.02 -3.45 -96.76
N GLN A 128 -78.24 -2.74 -97.57
CA GLN A 128 -76.85 -2.44 -97.29
C GLN A 128 -76.69 -1.61 -96.00
N THR A 129 -77.54 -0.60 -95.79
CA THR A 129 -77.57 0.19 -94.56
C THR A 129 -77.86 -0.69 -93.34
N ARG A 130 -78.82 -1.62 -93.44
CA ARG A 130 -79.15 -2.55 -92.34
C ARG A 130 -77.98 -3.47 -91.99
N THR A 131 -77.29 -4.01 -93.00
CA THR A 131 -76.08 -4.81 -92.78
C THR A 131 -74.99 -3.99 -92.11
N ALA A 132 -74.72 -2.77 -92.59
CA ALA A 132 -73.73 -1.87 -92.01
C ALA A 132 -74.07 -1.48 -90.56
N THR A 133 -75.34 -1.17 -90.24
CA THR A 133 -75.75 -0.89 -88.85
C THR A 133 -75.63 -2.12 -87.95
N GLY A 134 -75.82 -3.33 -88.49
CA GLY A 134 -75.59 -4.58 -87.77
C GLY A 134 -74.12 -4.77 -87.39
N GLU A 135 -73.20 -4.52 -88.33
CA GLU A 135 -71.76 -4.54 -88.07
C GLU A 135 -71.33 -3.48 -87.03
N ILE A 136 -71.87 -2.26 -87.12
CA ILE A 136 -71.61 -1.20 -86.14
C ILE A 136 -72.13 -1.61 -84.75
N SER A 137 -73.32 -2.21 -84.67
CA SER A 137 -73.90 -2.70 -83.41
C SER A 137 -72.99 -3.75 -82.75
N ALA A 138 -72.45 -4.69 -83.53
CA ALA A 138 -71.50 -5.68 -83.02
C ALA A 138 -70.19 -5.05 -82.51
N LYS A 139 -69.70 -3.98 -83.18
CA LYS A 139 -68.53 -3.20 -82.71
C LYS A 139 -68.82 -2.45 -81.41
N ILE A 140 -70.02 -1.85 -81.29
CA ILE A 140 -70.48 -1.18 -80.07
C ILE A 140 -70.50 -2.14 -78.88
N GLU A 141 -71.06 -3.34 -79.05
CA GLU A 141 -71.07 -4.34 -77.98
C GLU A 141 -69.65 -4.76 -77.55
N ARG A 142 -68.72 -4.87 -78.50
CA ARG A 142 -67.31 -5.12 -78.18
C ARG A 142 -66.71 -3.96 -77.38
N LEU A 143 -66.96 -2.71 -77.76
CA LEU A 143 -66.48 -1.54 -77.01
C LEU A 143 -67.06 -1.46 -75.60
N MET A 144 -68.35 -1.77 -75.42
CA MET A 144 -68.98 -1.85 -74.09
C MET A 144 -68.29 -2.90 -73.20
N ARG A 145 -68.02 -4.11 -73.74
CA ARG A 145 -67.29 -5.15 -72.99
C ARG A 145 -65.87 -4.71 -72.58
N VAL A 146 -65.17 -4.00 -73.47
CA VAL A 146 -63.86 -3.44 -73.16
C VAL A 146 -63.98 -2.40 -72.04
N ALA A 147 -64.93 -1.48 -72.11
CA ALA A 147 -65.16 -0.48 -71.06
C ALA A 147 -65.47 -1.13 -69.70
N ASP A 148 -66.32 -2.17 -69.67
CA ASP A 148 -66.64 -2.89 -68.43
C ASP A 148 -65.40 -3.57 -67.81
N THR A 149 -64.58 -4.22 -68.65
CA THR A 149 -63.34 -4.85 -68.20
C THR A 149 -62.34 -3.80 -67.70
N SER A 150 -62.25 -2.64 -68.35
CA SER A 150 -61.41 -1.53 -67.93
C SER A 150 -61.86 -0.93 -66.60
N THR A 151 -63.16 -0.77 -66.36
CA THR A 151 -63.71 -0.33 -65.07
C THR A 151 -63.37 -1.32 -63.95
N GLN A 152 -63.48 -2.63 -64.21
CA GLN A 152 -63.09 -3.65 -63.23
C GLN A 152 -61.58 -3.57 -62.92
N ALA A 153 -60.74 -3.43 -63.94
CA ALA A 153 -59.30 -3.28 -63.76
C ALA A 153 -58.95 -2.02 -62.94
N MET A 154 -59.61 -0.88 -63.18
CA MET A 154 -59.40 0.34 -62.39
C MET A 154 -59.84 0.18 -60.94
N SER A 155 -60.98 -0.47 -60.69
CA SER A 155 -61.45 -0.76 -59.32
C SER A 155 -60.45 -1.63 -58.54
N HIS A 156 -59.87 -2.64 -59.20
CA HIS A 156 -58.79 -3.45 -58.62
C HIS A 156 -57.56 -2.60 -58.30
N ILE A 157 -57.12 -1.72 -59.21
CA ILE A 157 -55.99 -0.80 -58.97
C ILE A 157 -56.26 0.10 -57.77
N ILE A 158 -57.44 0.71 -57.69
CA ILE A 158 -57.84 1.58 -56.56
C ILE A 158 -57.76 0.81 -55.23
N THR A 159 -58.23 -0.44 -55.22
CA THR A 159 -58.16 -1.31 -54.03
C THR A 159 -56.72 -1.61 -53.64
N THR A 160 -55.90 -2.10 -54.57
CA THR A 160 -54.48 -2.43 -54.32
C THR A 160 -53.67 -1.22 -53.87
N VAL A 161 -53.92 -0.04 -54.47
CA VAL A 161 -53.30 1.22 -54.03
C VAL A 161 -53.75 1.59 -52.61
N GLY A 162 -55.02 1.36 -52.28
CA GLY A 162 -55.56 1.56 -50.93
C GLY A 162 -54.90 0.68 -49.86
N GLU A 163 -54.41 -0.50 -50.22
CA GLU A 163 -53.68 -1.42 -49.34
C GLU A 163 -52.25 -0.95 -49.03
N ILE A 164 -51.65 -0.08 -49.86
CA ILE A 164 -50.28 0.42 -49.65
C ILE A 164 -50.21 1.40 -48.46
N ARG A 165 -51.22 2.24 -48.27
CA ARG A 165 -51.26 3.25 -47.20
C ARG A 165 -51.10 2.64 -45.78
N PRO A 166 -51.90 1.65 -45.35
CA PRO A 166 -51.72 1.06 -44.03
C PRO A 166 -50.37 0.37 -43.85
N VAL A 167 -49.74 -0.11 -44.93
CA VAL A 167 -48.37 -0.65 -44.89
C VAL A 167 -47.36 0.48 -44.61
N ALA A 168 -47.46 1.61 -45.30
CA ALA A 168 -46.59 2.77 -45.07
C ALA A 168 -46.76 3.33 -43.63
N GLU A 169 -47.98 3.40 -43.11
CA GLU A 169 -48.28 3.79 -41.73
C GLU A 169 -47.64 2.83 -40.71
N SER A 170 -47.74 1.51 -40.96
CA SER A 170 -47.14 0.48 -40.10
C SER A 170 -45.60 0.56 -40.09
N VAL A 171 -44.98 0.79 -41.25
CA VAL A 171 -43.53 1.02 -41.36
C VAL A 171 -43.11 2.25 -40.59
N ALA A 172 -43.82 3.37 -40.73
CA ALA A 172 -43.51 4.60 -39.99
C ALA A 172 -43.61 4.40 -38.46
N ALA A 173 -44.64 3.67 -38.00
CA ALA A 173 -44.77 3.32 -36.58
C ALA A 173 -43.61 2.44 -36.08
N ALA A 174 -43.18 1.45 -36.88
CA ALA A 174 -42.05 0.60 -36.56
C ALA A 174 -40.72 1.40 -36.48
N VAL A 175 -40.49 2.32 -37.42
CA VAL A 175 -39.31 3.21 -37.42
C VAL A 175 -39.30 4.13 -36.19
N ALA A 176 -40.46 4.67 -35.80
CA ALA A 176 -40.58 5.47 -34.59
C ALA A 176 -40.20 4.65 -33.34
N GLY A 177 -40.69 3.40 -33.23
CA GLY A 177 -40.31 2.48 -32.15
C GLY A 177 -38.81 2.16 -32.14
N GLN A 178 -38.21 1.89 -33.31
CA GLN A 178 -36.77 1.64 -33.42
C GLN A 178 -35.94 2.85 -33.01
N THR A 179 -36.38 4.07 -33.32
CA THR A 179 -35.69 5.31 -32.92
C THR A 179 -35.62 5.47 -31.40
N GLN A 180 -36.70 5.09 -30.70
CA GLN A 180 -36.68 5.02 -29.23
C GLN A 180 -35.66 4.00 -28.73
N THR A 181 -35.67 2.77 -29.28
CA THR A 181 -34.71 1.73 -28.90
C THR A 181 -33.26 2.14 -29.15
N ILE A 182 -32.97 2.81 -30.27
CA ILE A 182 -31.63 3.35 -30.57
C ILE A 182 -31.18 4.32 -29.48
N THR A 183 -32.09 5.19 -29.01
CA THR A 183 -31.79 6.15 -27.94
C THR A 183 -31.50 5.44 -26.61
N GLU A 184 -32.29 4.43 -26.25
CA GLU A 184 -32.09 3.63 -25.03
C GLU A 184 -30.77 2.86 -25.05
N ILE A 185 -30.43 2.21 -26.17
CA ILE A 185 -29.15 1.50 -26.32
C ILE A 185 -27.98 2.50 -26.30
N GLY A 186 -28.15 3.69 -26.88
CA GLY A 186 -27.14 4.76 -26.84
C GLY A 186 -26.84 5.22 -25.42
N GLN A 187 -27.87 5.38 -24.59
CA GLN A 187 -27.71 5.68 -23.16
C GLN A 187 -26.98 4.55 -22.43
N ALA A 188 -27.37 3.29 -22.65
CA ALA A 188 -26.70 2.14 -22.05
C ALA A 188 -25.22 2.02 -22.46
N ALA A 189 -24.87 2.32 -23.71
CA ALA A 189 -23.49 2.38 -24.17
C ALA A 189 -22.68 3.47 -23.44
N GLY A 190 -23.30 4.63 -23.21
CA GLY A 190 -22.73 5.71 -22.39
C GLY A 190 -22.48 5.28 -20.95
N GLU A 191 -23.44 4.59 -20.32
CA GLU A 191 -23.30 4.05 -18.96
C GLU A 191 -22.17 3.02 -18.86
N VAL A 192 -22.03 2.11 -19.84
CA VAL A 192 -20.92 1.15 -19.89
C VAL A 192 -19.57 1.86 -19.96
N THR A 193 -19.47 2.93 -20.73
CA THR A 193 -18.23 3.73 -20.84
C THR A 193 -17.88 4.39 -19.51
N ALA A 194 -18.86 5.04 -18.86
CA ALA A 194 -18.68 5.66 -17.55
C ALA A 194 -18.34 4.62 -16.46
N PHE A 195 -18.94 3.43 -16.52
CA PHE A 195 -18.63 2.33 -15.62
C PHE A 195 -17.19 1.84 -15.80
N ALA A 196 -16.72 1.67 -17.04
CA ALA A 196 -15.34 1.29 -17.33
C ALA A 196 -14.34 2.32 -16.79
N GLU A 197 -14.66 3.61 -16.88
CA GLU A 197 -13.87 4.70 -16.25
C GLU A 197 -13.84 4.62 -14.73
N ALA A 198 -14.98 4.36 -14.09
CA ALA A 198 -15.05 4.21 -12.64
C ALA A 198 -14.24 3.00 -12.14
N VAL A 199 -14.29 1.86 -12.85
CA VAL A 199 -13.50 0.67 -12.54
C VAL A 199 -12.00 0.94 -12.67
N ASP A 200 -11.59 1.61 -13.74
CA ASP A 200 -10.19 2.01 -13.99
C ASP A 200 -9.68 2.96 -12.89
N HIS A 201 -10.50 3.94 -12.47
CA HIS A 201 -10.18 4.79 -11.32
C HIS A 201 -10.05 3.98 -10.01
N SER A 202 -11.00 3.11 -9.72
CA SER A 202 -10.98 2.24 -8.52
C SER A 202 -9.73 1.35 -8.49
N ALA A 203 -9.35 0.77 -9.63
CA ALA A 203 -8.17 -0.06 -9.77
C ALA A 203 -6.87 0.72 -9.45
N ARG A 204 -6.78 1.99 -9.85
CA ARG A 204 -5.65 2.87 -9.50
C ARG A 204 -5.62 3.18 -8.00
N SER A 205 -6.77 3.54 -7.41
CA SER A 205 -6.86 3.83 -5.98
C SER A 205 -6.48 2.60 -5.11
N ILE A 206 -6.89 1.39 -5.52
CA ILE A 206 -6.48 0.15 -4.87
C ILE A 206 -4.96 -0.07 -4.95
N ARG A 207 -4.34 0.26 -6.08
CA ARG A 207 -2.88 0.17 -6.26
C ARG A 207 -2.15 1.12 -5.32
N GLU A 208 -2.59 2.37 -5.24
CA GLU A 208 -2.01 3.37 -4.33
C GLU A 208 -2.15 2.95 -2.86
N ALA A 209 -3.32 2.47 -2.46
CA ALA A 209 -3.55 1.95 -1.11
C ALA A 209 -2.66 0.74 -0.79
N SER A 210 -2.44 -0.15 -1.76
CA SER A 210 -1.55 -1.31 -1.60
C SER A 210 -0.10 -0.89 -1.38
N LEU A 211 0.42 0.05 -2.19
CA LEU A 211 1.77 0.59 -2.04
C LEU A 211 1.96 1.29 -0.69
N ALA A 212 0.95 2.03 -0.21
CA ALA A 212 0.99 2.66 1.11
C ALA A 212 1.01 1.64 2.25
N ALA A 213 0.25 0.54 2.11
CA ALA A 213 0.25 -0.55 3.08
C ALA A 213 1.62 -1.25 3.17
N GLU A 214 2.30 -1.45 2.03
CA GLU A 214 3.67 -1.99 1.99
C GLU A 214 4.67 -1.09 2.73
N GLY A 215 4.61 0.23 2.51
CA GLY A 215 5.46 1.19 3.22
C GLY A 215 5.20 1.18 4.74
N THR A 216 3.94 1.03 5.14
CA THR A 216 3.56 0.89 6.55
C THR A 216 4.10 -0.41 7.15
N GLN A 217 4.01 -1.52 6.42
CA GLN A 217 4.55 -2.81 6.86
C GLN A 217 6.07 -2.76 7.05
N ALA A 218 6.79 -2.11 6.14
CA ALA A 218 8.23 -1.90 6.28
C ALA A 218 8.57 -1.12 7.56
N THR A 219 7.78 -0.06 7.86
CA THR A 219 7.92 0.74 9.07
C THR A 219 7.62 -0.06 10.34
N ILE A 220 6.56 -0.87 10.34
CA ILE A 220 6.22 -1.76 11.46
C ILE A 220 7.35 -2.75 11.73
N GLN A 221 7.93 -3.34 10.68
CA GLN A 221 9.05 -4.28 10.83
C GLN A 221 10.32 -3.62 11.39
N SER A 222 10.65 -2.39 10.98
CA SER A 222 11.79 -1.66 11.54
C SER A 222 11.55 -1.27 13.01
N SER A 223 10.35 -0.80 13.34
CA SER A 223 9.98 -0.46 14.71
C SER A 223 9.98 -1.69 15.62
N GLY A 224 9.49 -2.84 15.12
CA GLY A 224 9.56 -4.11 15.85
C GLY A 224 10.99 -4.53 16.18
N ARG A 225 11.94 -4.36 15.24
CA ARG A 225 13.37 -4.61 15.48
C ARG A 225 13.96 -3.67 16.53
N GLN A 226 13.68 -2.37 16.44
CA GLN A 226 14.15 -1.37 17.42
C GLN A 226 13.62 -1.65 18.83
N MET A 227 12.34 -2.00 18.94
CA MET A 227 11.72 -2.36 20.22
C MET A 227 12.35 -3.61 20.84
N GLY A 228 12.69 -4.61 20.01
CA GLY A 228 13.45 -5.79 20.46
C GLY A 228 14.80 -5.40 21.08
N HIS A 229 15.58 -4.56 20.38
CA HIS A 229 16.87 -4.09 20.90
C HIS A 229 16.76 -3.29 22.20
N ALA A 230 15.80 -2.37 22.30
CA ALA A 230 15.57 -1.58 23.50
C ALA A 230 15.19 -2.45 24.71
N SER A 231 14.37 -3.49 24.47
CA SER A 231 13.96 -4.44 25.51
C SER A 231 15.15 -5.24 26.07
N ASP A 232 16.03 -5.72 25.18
CA ASP A 232 17.26 -6.43 25.58
C ASP A 232 18.23 -5.55 26.38
N GLU A 233 18.30 -4.26 26.05
CA GLU A 233 19.12 -3.28 26.77
C GLU A 233 18.59 -3.00 28.17
N MET A 234 17.28 -2.75 28.30
CA MET A 234 16.63 -2.56 29.59
C MET A 234 16.83 -3.77 30.52
N ALA A 235 16.72 -4.99 29.98
CA ALA A 235 16.95 -6.21 30.75
C ALA A 235 18.39 -6.28 31.31
N ARG A 236 19.39 -5.91 30.51
CA ARG A 236 20.80 -5.87 30.94
C ARG A 236 21.05 -4.83 32.04
N HIS A 237 20.49 -3.63 31.92
CA HIS A 237 20.61 -2.59 32.95
C HIS A 237 19.91 -2.98 34.25
N LEU A 238 18.70 -3.53 34.17
CA LEU A 238 17.93 -3.96 35.34
C LEU A 238 18.68 -5.04 36.15
N LEU A 239 19.26 -6.05 35.47
CA LEU A 239 20.05 -7.07 36.14
C LEU A 239 21.28 -6.50 36.86
N THR A 240 21.89 -5.45 36.30
CA THR A 240 23.03 -4.78 36.90
C THR A 240 22.63 -4.01 38.16
N VAL A 241 21.51 -3.27 38.10
CA VAL A 241 20.93 -2.55 39.25
C VAL A 241 20.53 -3.53 40.36
N LEU A 242 19.81 -4.60 40.04
CA LEU A 242 19.32 -5.57 41.03
C LEU A 242 20.47 -6.21 41.83
N ARG A 243 21.60 -6.51 41.18
CA ARG A 243 22.80 -7.04 41.85
C ARG A 243 23.45 -6.07 42.85
N GLN A 244 23.16 -4.77 42.76
CA GLN A 244 23.69 -3.74 43.66
C GLN A 244 22.78 -3.49 44.86
N THR A 245 21.51 -3.88 44.80
CA THR A 245 20.60 -3.72 45.94
C THR A 245 21.01 -4.64 47.10
N PRO A 246 20.71 -4.29 48.37
CA PRO A 246 20.95 -5.16 49.52
C PRO A 246 20.33 -6.56 49.38
N MET A 247 19.24 -6.68 48.61
CA MET A 247 18.57 -7.95 48.32
C MET A 247 19.34 -8.82 47.31
N GLY A 248 20.02 -8.21 46.33
CA GLY A 248 20.80 -8.91 45.31
C GLY A 248 22.29 -9.09 45.68
N ASN A 249 22.86 -8.18 46.45
CA ASN A 249 24.25 -8.25 46.89
C ASN A 249 24.39 -9.18 48.11
N ARG A 250 24.63 -10.47 47.86
CA ARG A 250 24.83 -11.49 48.92
C ARG A 250 26.21 -11.43 49.60
N ARG A 251 27.02 -10.39 49.36
CA ARG A 251 28.38 -10.28 49.90
C ARG A 251 28.34 -9.70 51.32
N ARG A 252 28.96 -10.40 52.27
CA ARG A 252 29.04 -9.97 53.68
C ARG A 252 30.37 -9.31 54.07
N HIS A 253 31.42 -9.50 53.27
CA HIS A 253 32.76 -9.03 53.57
C HIS A 253 33.42 -8.42 52.32
N PRO A 254 34.28 -7.40 52.48
CA PRO A 254 35.04 -6.83 51.38
C PRO A 254 35.98 -7.87 50.76
N ARG A 255 36.13 -7.81 49.43
CA ARG A 255 37.05 -8.64 48.65
C ARG A 255 38.22 -7.78 48.21
N TRP A 256 39.41 -8.18 48.59
CA TRP A 256 40.65 -7.48 48.29
C TRP A 256 41.30 -8.16 47.08
N PRO A 257 41.44 -7.46 45.94
CA PRO A 257 42.19 -8.00 44.81
C PRO A 257 43.62 -8.30 45.24
N VAL A 258 44.05 -9.54 45.10
CA VAL A 258 45.39 -9.94 45.48
C VAL A 258 45.73 -11.21 44.73
N GLU A 259 46.95 -11.28 44.20
CA GLU A 259 47.48 -12.49 43.61
C GLU A 259 48.38 -13.19 44.63
N ILE A 260 47.93 -14.35 45.10
CA ILE A 260 48.67 -15.24 45.99
C ILE A 260 48.73 -16.58 45.28
N GLY A 261 49.95 -17.09 45.11
CA GLY A 261 50.18 -18.44 44.58
C GLY A 261 49.69 -19.49 45.56
N GLY A 262 49.33 -20.66 45.06
CA GLY A 262 48.92 -21.75 45.92
C GLY A 262 48.53 -23.01 45.18
N ARG A 263 47.95 -23.95 45.92
CA ARG A 263 47.42 -25.20 45.39
C ARG A 263 46.03 -25.49 45.97
N LEU A 264 45.14 -26.01 45.12
CA LEU A 264 43.82 -26.50 45.50
C LEU A 264 43.89 -28.03 45.60
N ARG A 265 43.47 -28.59 46.73
CA ARG A 265 43.36 -30.03 46.93
C ARG A 265 41.89 -30.42 47.02
N THR A 266 41.47 -31.35 46.16
CA THR A 266 40.12 -31.92 46.17
C THR A 266 40.11 -33.25 46.92
N SER A 267 38.92 -33.78 47.24
CA SER A 267 38.74 -35.07 47.93
C SER A 267 39.36 -36.28 47.20
N GLY A 268 39.68 -36.16 45.90
CA GLY A 268 40.41 -37.16 45.11
C GLY A 268 41.94 -37.00 45.11
N ALA A 269 42.52 -36.28 46.08
CA ALA A 269 43.96 -36.03 46.25
C ALA A 269 44.68 -35.31 45.09
N THR A 270 43.96 -34.78 44.10
CA THR A 270 44.55 -33.97 43.03
C THR A 270 44.94 -32.60 43.56
N SER A 271 46.21 -32.22 43.38
CA SER A 271 46.74 -30.90 43.76
C SER A 271 46.86 -30.03 42.51
N LEU A 272 46.04 -28.98 42.42
CA LEU A 272 45.94 -28.11 41.26
C LEU A 272 46.59 -26.75 41.57
N PRO A 273 47.58 -26.29 40.78
CA PRO A 273 48.15 -24.97 40.97
C PRO A 273 47.09 -23.89 40.74
N LEU A 274 47.08 -22.89 41.60
CA LEU A 274 46.13 -21.78 41.56
C LEU A 274 46.81 -20.45 41.81
N LYS A 275 46.12 -19.39 41.40
CA LYS A 275 46.37 -18.02 41.84
C LYS A 275 45.08 -17.40 42.32
N THR A 276 45.09 -16.68 43.43
CA THR A 276 43.93 -15.86 43.83
C THR A 276 43.78 -14.68 42.86
N ALA A 277 42.54 -14.31 42.58
CA ALA A 277 42.19 -13.03 41.96
C ALA A 277 41.68 -12.04 43.02
N ASP A 278 41.01 -12.54 44.05
CA ASP A 278 40.66 -11.79 45.26
C ASP A 278 40.66 -12.68 46.51
N LEU A 279 40.78 -12.04 47.67
CA LEU A 279 40.66 -12.67 48.99
C LEU A 279 39.72 -11.86 49.90
N SER A 280 38.87 -12.55 50.65
CA SER A 280 37.94 -11.98 51.62
C SER A 280 37.87 -12.87 52.86
N LEU A 281 37.37 -12.32 53.97
CA LEU A 281 37.15 -13.08 55.20
C LEU A 281 36.31 -14.34 54.98
N GLY A 282 35.30 -14.25 54.10
CA GLY A 282 34.39 -15.37 53.83
C GLY A 282 34.74 -16.24 52.63
N GLY A 283 35.81 -15.94 51.87
CA GLY A 283 36.12 -16.70 50.66
C GLY A 283 37.16 -16.06 49.75
N ALA A 284 37.45 -16.72 48.64
CA ALA A 284 38.38 -16.23 47.61
C ALA A 284 37.83 -16.49 46.21
N LEU A 285 38.23 -15.67 45.25
CA LEU A 285 38.14 -16.02 43.83
C LEU A 285 39.50 -16.55 43.39
N VAL A 286 39.55 -17.74 42.80
CA VAL A 286 40.80 -18.36 42.37
C VAL A 286 40.75 -18.75 40.90
N LYS A 287 41.87 -18.57 40.20
CA LYS A 287 42.12 -19.09 38.86
C LYS A 287 42.98 -20.34 38.99
N LEU A 288 42.48 -21.46 38.47
CA LEU A 288 43.27 -22.68 38.33
C LEU A 288 44.13 -22.60 37.07
N GLN A 289 45.34 -23.13 37.14
CA GLN A 289 46.17 -23.33 35.96
C GLN A 289 45.83 -24.68 35.32
N GLY A 290 45.41 -24.65 34.04
CA GLY A 290 44.93 -25.81 33.29
C GLY A 290 43.40 -25.86 33.16
N GLN A 291 42.89 -26.58 32.15
CA GLN A 291 41.45 -26.80 31.97
C GLN A 291 40.95 -27.88 32.94
N THR A 292 40.75 -27.50 34.19
CA THR A 292 40.22 -28.42 35.21
C THR A 292 38.97 -27.83 35.85
N THR A 293 37.87 -28.57 35.77
CA THR A 293 36.58 -28.21 36.38
C THR A 293 36.44 -28.86 37.74
N VAL A 294 36.26 -28.04 38.78
CA VAL A 294 35.89 -28.51 40.12
C VAL A 294 34.39 -28.27 40.33
N PRO A 295 33.59 -29.29 40.69
CA PRO A 295 32.15 -29.14 40.81
C PRO A 295 31.76 -28.19 41.94
N VAL A 296 30.71 -27.41 41.71
CA VAL A 296 30.10 -26.54 42.73
C VAL A 296 29.59 -27.42 43.88
N GLY A 297 29.87 -27.00 45.11
CA GLY A 297 29.56 -27.76 46.33
C GLY A 297 30.69 -28.66 46.82
N ALA A 298 31.74 -28.89 46.02
CA ALA A 298 32.88 -29.70 46.45
C ALA A 298 33.60 -29.06 47.64
N GLN A 299 33.96 -29.90 48.62
CA GLN A 299 34.84 -29.53 49.72
C GLN A 299 36.30 -29.61 49.25
N VAL A 300 37.05 -28.55 49.52
CA VAL A 300 38.43 -28.36 49.04
C VAL A 300 39.31 -27.80 50.15
N THR A 301 40.58 -28.16 50.11
CA THR A 301 41.61 -27.52 50.92
C THR A 301 42.45 -26.62 50.03
N VAL A 302 42.57 -25.35 50.40
CA VAL A 302 43.32 -24.32 49.68
C VAL A 302 44.61 -24.05 50.45
N GLU A 303 45.74 -24.39 49.85
CA GLU A 303 47.06 -24.05 50.38
C GLU A 303 47.52 -22.78 49.67
N LEU A 304 47.50 -21.63 50.35
CA LEU A 304 47.95 -20.35 49.82
C LEU A 304 49.32 -20.01 50.39
N ASP A 305 50.20 -19.45 49.56
CA ASP A 305 51.55 -19.08 49.97
C ASP A 305 51.52 -18.12 51.17
N GLY A 306 52.24 -18.48 52.24
CA GLY A 306 52.28 -17.70 53.48
C GLY A 306 51.04 -17.82 54.38
N MET A 307 50.16 -18.80 54.12
CA MET A 307 49.00 -19.09 54.95
C MET A 307 48.94 -20.59 55.33
N PRO A 308 48.35 -20.97 56.48
CA PRO A 308 48.04 -22.37 56.74
C PRO A 308 46.96 -22.88 55.77
N PRO A 309 46.83 -24.20 55.58
CA PRO A 309 45.81 -24.78 54.72
C PRO A 309 44.40 -24.37 55.14
N LEU A 310 43.63 -23.80 54.20
CA LEU A 310 42.28 -23.30 54.43
C LEU A 310 41.26 -24.31 53.92
N ARG A 311 40.31 -24.70 54.78
CA ARG A 311 39.14 -25.45 54.33
C ARG A 311 38.13 -24.51 53.69
N ALA A 312 37.62 -24.91 52.54
CA ALA A 312 36.66 -24.15 51.76
C ALA A 312 35.72 -25.08 50.99
N ARG A 313 34.59 -24.51 50.55
CA ARG A 313 33.68 -25.13 49.59
C ARG A 313 33.64 -24.32 48.30
N VAL A 314 33.55 -25.00 47.16
CA VAL A 314 33.27 -24.33 45.87
C VAL A 314 31.86 -23.78 45.90
N ALA A 315 31.73 -22.46 45.99
CA ALA A 315 30.46 -21.74 46.04
C ALA A 315 29.89 -21.47 44.64
N GLY A 316 30.73 -21.44 43.61
CA GLY A 316 30.31 -21.22 42.23
C GLY A 316 31.48 -21.13 41.26
N THR A 317 31.19 -21.01 39.98
CA THR A 317 32.16 -20.80 38.91
C THR A 317 31.75 -19.58 38.09
N SER A 318 32.73 -18.88 37.52
CA SER A 318 32.53 -17.73 36.63
C SER A 318 33.64 -17.68 35.59
N SER A 319 33.49 -16.82 34.58
CA SER A 319 34.57 -16.54 33.61
C SER A 319 35.87 -16.03 34.25
N LEU A 320 35.81 -15.51 35.49
CA LEU A 320 36.98 -15.05 36.23
C LEU A 320 37.66 -16.14 37.07
N GLY A 321 37.03 -17.31 37.24
CA GLY A 321 37.56 -18.40 38.06
C GLY A 321 36.53 -19.05 38.99
N LEU A 322 37.03 -19.86 39.91
CA LEU A 322 36.28 -20.56 40.95
C LEU A 322 36.06 -19.68 42.18
N HIS A 323 34.81 -19.59 42.62
CA HIS A 323 34.42 -18.89 43.84
C HIS A 323 34.47 -19.88 44.99
N LEU A 324 35.32 -19.63 45.97
CA LEU A 324 35.47 -20.42 47.18
C LEU A 324 34.79 -19.68 48.34
N ALA A 325 34.12 -20.43 49.21
CA ALA A 325 33.62 -19.98 50.50
C ALA A 325 34.40 -20.69 51.60
N PHE A 326 35.04 -19.95 52.51
CA PHE A 326 35.84 -20.52 53.58
C PHE A 326 34.95 -21.05 54.71
N ASP A 327 35.39 -22.13 55.35
CA ASP A 327 34.78 -22.66 56.56
C ASP A 327 35.23 -21.85 57.80
N GLU A 328 34.47 -21.90 58.89
CA GLU A 328 34.75 -21.16 60.13
C GLU A 328 36.14 -21.47 60.73
N ALA A 329 36.61 -22.72 60.59
CA ALA A 329 37.93 -23.13 61.08
C ALA A 329 39.09 -22.39 60.39
N SER A 330 38.87 -21.87 59.17
CA SER A 330 39.85 -21.09 58.42
C SER A 330 39.86 -19.60 58.80
N ALA A 331 38.84 -19.13 59.55
CA ALA A 331 38.61 -17.72 59.80
C ALA A 331 39.79 -16.98 60.48
N PRO A 332 40.49 -17.53 61.49
CA PRO A 332 41.61 -16.80 62.13
C PRO A 332 42.78 -16.54 61.18
N ALA A 333 43.13 -17.53 60.36
CA ALA A 333 44.21 -17.44 59.38
C ALA A 333 43.88 -16.44 58.26
N VAL A 334 42.65 -16.49 57.75
CA VAL A 334 42.17 -15.56 56.73
C VAL A 334 42.09 -14.14 57.30
N THR A 335 41.63 -13.97 58.54
CA THR A 335 41.50 -12.66 59.19
C THR A 335 42.83 -11.95 59.28
N THR A 336 43.88 -12.64 59.74
CA THR A 336 45.23 -12.08 59.85
C THR A 336 45.76 -11.63 58.49
N ARG A 337 45.66 -12.50 57.47
CA ARG A 337 46.17 -12.20 56.14
C ARG A 337 45.38 -11.10 55.44
N VAL A 338 44.05 -11.12 55.55
CA VAL A 338 43.20 -10.06 55.01
C VAL A 338 43.50 -8.72 55.67
N ALA A 339 43.77 -8.69 56.98
CA ALA A 339 44.18 -7.46 57.66
C ALA A 339 45.54 -6.93 57.17
N GLU A 340 46.50 -7.80 56.89
CA GLU A 340 47.79 -7.41 56.27
C GLU A 340 47.60 -6.83 54.87
N ILE A 341 46.80 -7.52 54.03
CA ILE A 341 46.50 -7.04 52.67
C ILE A 341 45.78 -5.69 52.75
N ALA A 342 44.76 -5.56 53.59
CA ALA A 342 44.02 -4.33 53.80
C ALA A 342 44.96 -3.17 54.20
N ARG A 343 45.90 -3.40 55.14
CA ARG A 343 46.92 -2.40 55.49
C ARG A 343 47.80 -2.00 54.29
N GLY A 344 48.15 -2.94 53.42
CA GLY A 344 48.90 -2.67 52.19
C GLY A 344 48.11 -1.82 51.18
N TYR A 345 46.78 -1.88 51.22
CA TYR A 345 45.89 -1.08 50.39
C TYR A 345 45.63 0.33 50.95
N GLU A 346 45.93 0.57 52.23
CA GLU A 346 45.65 1.84 52.92
C GLU A 346 46.16 3.10 52.17
N PRO A 347 47.38 3.14 51.60
CA PRO A 347 47.84 4.33 50.89
C PRO A 347 46.96 4.70 49.69
N ILE A 348 46.48 3.70 48.94
CA ILE A 348 45.69 3.92 47.73
C ILE A 348 44.20 4.15 48.03
N THR A 349 43.66 3.52 49.08
CA THR A 349 42.29 3.77 49.56
C THR A 349 42.17 5.15 50.19
N SER A 350 43.11 5.53 51.06
CA SER A 350 43.17 6.88 51.63
C SER A 350 43.29 7.94 50.53
N ARG A 351 44.02 7.68 49.44
CA ARG A 351 44.11 8.60 48.29
C ARG A 351 42.77 8.79 47.59
N ALA A 352 42.05 7.70 47.30
CA ALA A 352 40.73 7.77 46.68
C ALA A 352 39.74 8.56 47.56
N VAL A 353 39.73 8.30 48.87
CA VAL A 353 38.89 9.02 49.84
C VAL A 353 39.22 10.51 49.89
N ARG A 354 40.51 10.89 49.94
CA ARG A 354 40.93 12.30 49.88
C ARG A 354 40.47 12.97 48.58
N GLY A 355 40.60 12.28 47.45
CA GLY A 355 40.13 12.78 46.16
C GLY A 355 38.62 13.00 46.13
N ALA A 356 37.83 12.06 46.66
CA ALA A 356 36.38 12.22 46.78
C ALA A 356 36.00 13.41 47.67
N GLN A 357 36.68 13.58 48.81
CA GLN A 357 36.48 14.71 49.72
C GLN A 357 36.83 16.05 49.06
N ALA A 358 37.95 16.12 48.33
CA ALA A 358 38.36 17.33 47.62
C ALA A 358 37.36 17.72 46.53
N VAL A 359 36.82 16.73 45.79
CA VAL A 359 35.76 16.97 44.81
C VAL A 359 34.48 17.43 45.51
N ALA A 360 34.04 16.75 46.56
CA ALA A 360 32.86 17.15 47.34
C ALA A 360 32.96 18.62 47.80
N GLN A 361 34.08 18.99 48.43
CA GLN A 361 34.33 20.36 48.89
C GLN A 361 34.30 21.38 47.75
N ALA A 362 34.85 21.04 46.57
CA ALA A 362 34.81 21.93 45.41
C ALA A 362 33.40 22.12 44.85
N LEU A 363 32.57 21.07 44.87
CA LEU A 363 31.16 21.14 44.46
C LEU A 363 30.33 21.93 45.47
N GLU A 364 30.53 21.71 46.77
CA GLU A 364 29.88 22.46 47.84
C GLU A 364 30.28 23.94 47.81
N ALA A 365 31.54 24.26 47.53
CA ALA A 365 32.00 25.62 47.33
C ALA A 365 31.34 26.29 46.11
N ALA A 366 31.17 25.55 45.00
CA ALA A 366 30.49 26.07 43.82
C ALA A 366 28.99 26.30 44.06
N LEU A 367 28.33 25.44 44.85
CA LEU A 367 26.96 25.64 45.32
C LEU A 367 26.84 26.87 46.21
N ALA A 368 27.76 27.04 47.18
CA ALA A 368 27.79 28.18 48.08
C ALA A 368 28.04 29.50 47.33
N ALA A 369 28.89 29.48 46.31
CA ALA A 369 29.16 30.60 45.41
C ALA A 369 28.03 30.86 44.39
N ARG A 370 26.99 30.03 44.36
CA ARG A 370 25.88 30.08 43.40
C ARG A 370 26.32 29.98 41.93
N GLU A 371 27.42 29.28 41.67
CA GLU A 371 27.89 28.98 40.30
C GLU A 371 27.06 27.89 39.63
N LEU A 372 26.44 27.02 40.43
CA LEU A 372 25.46 26.01 40.00
C LEU A 372 24.42 25.81 41.12
N SER A 373 23.22 25.33 40.76
CA SER A 373 22.21 24.94 41.75
C SER A 373 22.31 23.45 42.10
N LEU A 374 21.76 23.05 43.25
CA LEU A 374 21.69 21.62 43.61
C LEU A 374 20.89 20.80 42.57
N ALA A 375 19.93 21.42 41.87
CA ALA A 375 19.20 20.76 40.80
C ALA A 375 20.08 20.53 39.57
N ASP A 376 20.93 21.50 39.21
CA ASP A 376 21.84 21.38 38.06
C ASP A 376 22.93 20.34 38.32
N LEU A 377 23.40 20.21 39.56
CA LEU A 377 24.42 19.23 39.94
C LEU A 377 23.93 17.78 39.84
N PHE A 378 22.66 17.57 40.17
CA PHE A 378 21.99 16.26 40.18
C PHE A 378 21.13 16.06 38.91
N ASP A 379 21.35 16.88 37.88
CA ASP A 379 20.65 16.77 36.60
C ASP A 379 21.06 15.48 35.88
N THR A 380 20.06 14.66 35.55
CA THR A 380 20.24 13.42 34.79
C THR A 380 19.72 13.54 33.35
N ASP A 381 19.41 14.76 32.88
CA ASP A 381 19.10 15.06 31.47
C ASP A 381 20.39 15.11 30.63
N TYR A 382 21.00 13.95 30.37
CA TYR A 382 22.20 13.84 29.54
C TYR A 382 21.88 14.13 28.07
N ARG A 383 22.24 15.32 27.59
CA ARG A 383 21.98 15.74 26.21
C ARG A 383 23.11 15.28 25.30
N PRO A 384 22.87 14.42 24.31
CA PRO A 384 23.93 13.95 23.42
C PRO A 384 24.50 15.12 22.60
N ILE A 385 25.83 15.17 22.49
CA ILE A 385 26.56 16.13 21.65
C ILE A 385 26.55 15.59 20.21
N PRO A 386 25.90 16.27 19.26
CA PRO A 386 25.81 15.81 17.88
C PRO A 386 27.18 15.60 17.24
N GLY A 387 27.31 14.53 16.43
CA GLY A 387 28.54 14.24 15.67
C GLY A 387 29.68 13.60 16.47
N THR A 388 29.45 13.22 17.73
CA THR A 388 30.45 12.51 18.55
C THR A 388 30.31 10.99 18.45
N ASP A 389 31.43 10.27 18.37
CA ASP A 389 31.50 8.81 18.34
C ASP A 389 32.77 8.30 19.07
N PRO A 390 32.69 7.65 20.25
CA PRO A 390 31.46 7.37 21.00
C PRO A 390 30.73 8.64 21.45
N VAL A 391 29.41 8.55 21.62
CA VAL A 391 28.56 9.68 22.00
C VAL A 391 29.06 10.32 23.31
N GLN A 392 29.25 11.63 23.27
CA GLN A 392 29.46 12.48 24.45
C GLN A 392 28.17 13.17 24.83
N TYR A 393 28.02 13.56 26.09
CA TYR A 393 26.82 14.17 26.64
C TYR A 393 27.16 15.48 27.36
N GLU A 394 26.19 16.37 27.42
CA GLU A 394 26.23 17.59 28.24
C GLU A 394 25.18 17.51 29.34
N THR A 395 25.49 18.17 30.46
CA THR A 395 24.56 18.39 31.57
C THR A 395 24.66 19.85 32.01
N ARG A 396 23.69 20.34 32.77
CA ARG A 396 23.70 21.73 33.26
C ARG A 396 24.91 22.05 34.14
N ALA A 397 25.45 21.08 34.85
CA ALA A 397 26.65 21.27 35.69
C ALA A 397 27.97 21.26 34.90
N LEU A 398 28.00 20.76 33.65
CA LEU A 398 29.24 20.45 32.93
C LEU A 398 30.21 21.63 32.89
N ALA A 399 29.73 22.84 32.57
CA ALA A 399 30.57 24.02 32.45
C ALA A 399 31.29 24.39 33.77
N VAL A 400 30.68 24.12 34.93
CA VAL A 400 31.31 24.35 36.23
C VAL A 400 32.27 23.20 36.58
N LEU A 401 31.87 21.97 36.30
CA LEU A 401 32.70 20.79 36.51
C LEU A 401 34.01 20.88 35.70
N ASP A 402 33.95 21.34 34.45
CA ASP A 402 35.11 21.58 33.58
C ASP A 402 36.11 22.59 34.18
N ARG A 403 35.64 23.54 35.00
CA ARG A 403 36.53 24.50 35.68
C ARG A 403 37.08 23.97 37.01
N ARG A 404 36.27 23.21 37.76
CA ARG A 404 36.58 22.83 39.16
C ARG A 404 37.35 21.52 39.28
N LEU A 405 37.05 20.52 38.44
CA LEU A 405 37.59 19.16 38.60
C LEU A 405 39.00 18.92 38.05
N PRO A 406 39.46 19.52 36.92
CA PRO A 406 40.73 19.13 36.31
C PRO A 406 41.92 19.26 37.26
N ALA A 407 42.06 20.39 37.96
CA ALA A 407 43.18 20.63 38.86
C ALA A 407 43.25 19.59 39.99
N LEU A 408 42.09 19.21 40.55
CA LEU A 408 42.00 18.21 41.62
C LEU A 408 42.37 16.81 41.12
N GLN A 409 41.83 16.42 39.97
CA GLN A 409 42.11 15.12 39.34
C GLN A 409 43.59 15.00 38.96
N GLU A 410 44.17 16.05 38.38
CA GLU A 410 45.59 16.11 38.01
C GLU A 410 46.52 16.05 39.23
N ALA A 411 46.15 16.71 40.34
CA ALA A 411 46.92 16.64 41.58
C ALA A 411 47.04 15.19 42.08
N ILE A 412 45.92 14.46 42.10
CA ILE A 412 45.90 13.04 42.51
C ILE A 412 46.74 12.18 41.56
N VAL A 413 46.60 12.35 40.24
CA VAL A 413 47.36 11.57 39.25
C VAL A 413 48.88 11.74 39.40
N ARG A 414 49.35 12.94 39.81
CA ARG A 414 50.79 13.21 39.98
C ARG A 414 51.39 12.63 41.26
N GLU A 415 50.57 12.19 42.22
CA GLU A 415 51.07 11.61 43.47
C GLU A 415 51.81 10.28 43.26
N ASP A 416 51.51 9.56 42.18
CA ASP A 416 52.03 8.21 41.95
C ASP A 416 52.00 7.85 40.46
N LYS A 417 53.15 7.44 39.92
CA LYS A 417 53.33 7.09 38.50
C LYS A 417 52.50 5.88 38.07
N GLN A 418 52.03 5.06 39.01
CA GLN A 418 51.14 3.94 38.72
C GLN A 418 49.70 4.37 38.45
N ILE A 419 49.31 5.59 38.85
CA ILE A 419 47.97 6.10 38.59
C ILE A 419 47.86 6.44 37.11
N ALA A 420 47.04 5.68 36.40
CA ALA A 420 46.68 5.97 35.03
C ALA A 420 45.67 7.13 34.96
N PHE A 421 44.69 7.16 35.87
CA PHE A 421 43.72 8.26 35.94
C PHE A 421 43.10 8.44 37.32
N ALA A 422 42.61 9.66 37.54
CA ALA A 422 41.65 9.99 38.57
C ALA A 422 40.48 10.75 37.93
N ALA A 423 39.24 10.36 38.23
CA ALA A 423 38.06 10.98 37.65
C ALA A 423 36.83 10.88 38.55
N ALA A 424 36.01 11.93 38.56
CA ALA A 424 34.71 11.91 39.21
C ALA A 424 33.62 11.42 38.23
N VAL A 425 32.69 10.61 38.70
CA VAL A 425 31.50 10.18 37.97
C VAL A 425 30.26 10.38 38.83
N ASP A 426 29.10 10.65 38.22
CA ASP A 426 27.83 10.68 38.93
C ASP A 426 27.23 9.27 39.15
N LEU A 427 26.07 9.19 39.80
CA LEU A 427 25.32 7.95 40.07
C LEU A 427 24.97 7.10 38.84
N ASN A 428 25.00 7.66 37.63
CA ASN A 428 24.76 6.94 36.38
C ASN A 428 26.07 6.63 35.65
N ALA A 429 27.21 6.78 36.33
CA ALA A 429 28.54 6.62 35.79
C ALA A 429 28.84 7.57 34.61
N TYR A 430 28.15 8.70 34.54
CA TYR A 430 28.54 9.78 33.65
C TYR A 430 29.81 10.43 34.18
N LEU A 431 30.85 10.45 33.35
CA LEU A 431 32.15 11.03 33.62
C LEU A 431 32.24 12.38 32.92
N PRO A 432 31.86 13.50 33.57
CA PRO A 432 31.82 14.81 32.94
C PRO A 432 33.21 15.27 32.49
N VAL A 433 34.21 15.10 33.35
CA VAL A 433 35.57 15.61 33.17
C VAL A 433 36.57 14.54 33.54
N HIS A 434 37.51 14.25 32.63
CA HIS A 434 38.60 13.30 32.87
C HIS A 434 39.92 14.07 33.08
N ASN A 435 40.95 13.41 33.63
CA ASN A 435 42.31 13.97 33.58
C ASN A 435 42.78 14.20 32.13
N ALA A 436 43.71 15.13 31.93
CA ALA A 436 44.05 15.74 30.64
C ALA A 436 44.55 14.74 29.58
N ALA A 437 45.07 13.59 30.00
CA ALA A 437 45.47 12.51 29.12
C ALA A 437 44.28 11.92 28.33
N TYR A 438 43.09 11.86 28.93
CA TYR A 438 41.89 11.24 28.34
C TYR A 438 40.73 12.20 28.11
N SER A 439 41.00 13.51 28.15
CA SER A 439 40.07 14.59 27.80
C SER A 439 40.45 15.23 26.46
N LYS A 440 40.94 14.45 25.49
CA LYS A 440 41.30 14.97 24.16
C LYS A 440 40.05 15.24 23.32
N PRO A 441 40.12 16.15 22.34
CA PRO A 441 39.04 16.32 21.37
C PRO A 441 38.87 15.05 20.52
N GLN A 442 37.62 14.73 20.20
CA GLN A 442 37.32 13.65 19.26
C GLN A 442 37.78 13.98 17.85
N ARG A 443 38.19 12.95 17.11
CA ARG A 443 38.51 12.99 15.69
C ARG A 443 37.33 12.38 14.91
N PRO A 444 36.71 13.13 13.97
CA PRO A 444 35.63 12.59 13.14
C PRO A 444 36.07 11.32 12.40
N GLY A 445 35.28 10.25 12.49
CA GLY A 445 35.54 8.97 11.81
C GLY A 445 36.64 8.07 12.41
N ASP A 446 37.37 8.52 13.45
CA ASP A 446 38.44 7.74 14.09
C ASP A 446 37.99 7.23 15.47
N ARG A 447 37.13 6.21 15.45
CA ARG A 447 36.54 5.63 16.67
C ARG A 447 37.61 5.05 17.61
N ALA A 448 38.70 4.50 17.08
CA ALA A 448 39.78 3.93 17.91
C ALA A 448 40.49 5.02 18.72
N TRP A 449 40.85 6.14 18.08
CA TRP A 449 41.41 7.30 18.78
C TRP A 449 40.44 7.84 19.85
N ASN A 450 39.16 7.95 19.50
CA ASN A 450 38.13 8.49 20.40
C ASN A 450 37.91 7.59 21.62
N LEU A 451 37.90 6.27 21.43
CA LEU A 451 37.83 5.31 22.54
C LEU A 451 39.02 5.42 23.49
N ALA A 452 40.23 5.53 22.97
CA ALA A 452 41.45 5.62 23.77
C ALA A 452 41.59 6.95 24.52
N ASN A 453 41.29 8.09 23.87
CA ASN A 453 41.74 9.41 24.30
C ASN A 453 40.62 10.40 24.68
N CYS A 454 39.37 10.10 24.35
CA CYS A 454 38.23 11.00 24.53
C CYS A 454 37.20 10.33 25.45
N ARG A 455 37.55 10.24 26.74
CA ARG A 455 36.76 9.50 27.76
C ARG A 455 35.94 10.41 28.67
N ASN A 456 36.16 11.71 28.61
CA ASN A 456 35.30 12.70 29.25
C ASN A 456 33.93 12.80 28.55
N ARG A 457 32.96 13.38 29.25
CA ARG A 457 31.57 13.59 28.82
C ARG A 457 30.86 12.30 28.40
N ARG A 458 31.23 11.15 28.95
CA ARG A 458 30.71 9.84 28.53
C ARG A 458 30.10 9.10 29.70
N ILE A 459 29.15 8.23 29.39
CA ILE A 459 28.54 7.32 30.36
C ILE A 459 29.28 5.98 30.29
N PHE A 460 29.73 5.49 31.43
CA PHE A 460 30.36 4.17 31.59
C PHE A 460 29.44 3.25 32.38
N ASP A 461 28.36 2.83 31.73
CA ASP A 461 27.29 2.00 32.30
C ASP A 461 27.64 0.50 32.38
N ASP A 462 28.90 0.16 32.15
CA ASP A 462 29.42 -1.17 32.43
C ASP A 462 29.41 -1.48 33.93
N ARG A 463 29.57 -2.75 34.28
CA ARG A 463 29.50 -3.21 35.67
C ARG A 463 30.48 -2.47 36.58
N ALA A 464 31.71 -2.21 36.15
CA ALA A 464 32.71 -1.57 36.99
C ALA A 464 32.39 -0.09 37.19
N GLY A 465 32.02 0.60 36.11
CA GLY A 465 31.59 2.01 36.16
C GLY A 465 30.38 2.24 37.06
N LEU A 466 29.33 1.43 36.93
CA LEU A 466 28.14 1.55 37.80
C LEU A 466 28.41 1.17 39.25
N LEU A 467 29.31 0.22 39.53
CA LEU A 467 29.68 -0.12 40.90
C LEU A 467 30.48 1.02 41.56
N ALA A 468 31.40 1.63 40.83
CA ALA A 468 32.16 2.79 41.29
C ALA A 468 31.24 3.99 41.57
N ALA A 469 30.34 4.29 40.63
CA ALA A 469 29.39 5.39 40.71
C ALA A 469 28.41 5.28 41.89
N ARG A 470 27.98 4.07 42.24
CA ARG A 470 26.93 3.81 43.23
C ARG A 470 27.45 3.21 44.54
N ASN A 471 28.77 3.20 44.72
CA ASN A 471 29.37 2.69 45.93
C ASN A 471 28.89 3.49 47.16
N LEU A 472 28.44 2.80 48.21
CA LEU A 472 28.06 3.44 49.48
C LEU A 472 29.07 3.17 50.60
N GLU A 473 29.99 2.24 50.38
CA GLU A 473 31.06 1.92 51.32
C GLU A 473 32.14 3.02 51.29
N PRO A 474 32.97 3.17 52.35
CA PRO A 474 34.03 4.17 52.38
C PRO A 474 34.98 4.12 51.17
N HIS A 475 35.18 2.92 50.62
CA HIS A 475 35.86 2.70 49.35
C HIS A 475 35.45 1.35 48.74
N LEU A 476 35.59 1.25 47.41
CA LEU A 476 35.46 0.03 46.62
C LEU A 476 36.78 -0.24 45.92
N ILE A 477 37.24 -1.50 45.91
CA ILE A 477 38.42 -1.91 45.15
C ILE A 477 37.99 -2.98 44.16
N GLN A 478 38.34 -2.80 42.90
CA GLN A 478 38.00 -3.74 41.84
C GLN A 478 39.07 -3.81 40.77
N VAL A 479 39.05 -4.91 40.01
CA VAL A 479 39.86 -5.07 38.80
C VAL A 479 38.89 -5.17 37.63
N TYR A 480 39.14 -4.39 36.59
CA TYR A 480 38.31 -4.37 35.39
C TYR A 480 39.17 -4.33 34.13
N ALA A 481 38.55 -4.75 33.03
CA ALA A 481 39.15 -4.75 31.72
C ALA A 481 38.81 -3.43 31.03
N ARG A 482 39.83 -2.59 30.79
CA ARG A 482 39.67 -1.31 30.12
C ARG A 482 39.91 -1.45 28.63
N ASP A 483 38.89 -1.13 27.85
CA ASP A 483 38.97 -1.08 26.40
C ASP A 483 39.60 0.26 25.92
N LEU A 484 40.70 0.15 25.19
CA LEU A 484 41.41 1.27 24.56
C LEU A 484 41.18 1.32 23.03
N GLY A 485 40.25 0.54 22.49
CA GLY A 485 39.90 0.48 21.07
C GLY A 485 40.69 -0.61 20.31
N ASP A 486 42.02 -0.60 20.42
CA ASP A 486 42.91 -1.57 19.78
C ASP A 486 43.31 -2.75 20.69
N ARG A 487 43.26 -2.52 22.00
CA ARG A 487 43.62 -3.51 23.03
C ARG A 487 42.82 -3.31 24.31
N VAL A 488 42.72 -4.39 25.08
CA VAL A 488 42.10 -4.39 26.41
C VAL A 488 43.19 -4.53 27.47
N VAL A 489 43.25 -3.59 28.41
CA VAL A 489 44.24 -3.57 29.50
C VAL A 489 43.54 -3.83 30.83
N LEU A 490 44.06 -4.76 31.63
CA LEU A 490 43.56 -4.96 32.99
C LEU A 490 44.07 -3.84 33.90
N MET A 491 43.15 -3.26 34.66
CA MET A 491 43.44 -2.18 35.59
C MET A 491 42.85 -2.48 36.95
N ARG A 492 43.52 -2.01 37.98
CA ARG A 492 42.99 -1.98 39.35
C ARG A 492 42.46 -0.60 39.62
N GLU A 493 41.24 -0.47 40.13
CA GLU A 493 40.71 0.80 40.57
C GLU A 493 40.31 0.78 42.04
N VAL A 494 40.40 1.95 42.64
CA VAL A 494 39.92 2.25 43.98
C VAL A 494 39.01 3.46 43.87
N ASP A 495 37.76 3.25 44.29
CA ASP A 495 36.69 4.22 44.16
C ASP A 495 36.20 4.64 45.54
N ALA A 496 35.90 5.91 45.74
CA ALA A 496 35.35 6.42 47.00
C ALA A 496 34.11 7.30 46.73
N PRO A 497 33.08 7.26 47.58
CA PRO A 497 31.84 7.96 47.31
C PRO A 497 31.97 9.47 47.54
N ILE A 498 31.41 10.24 46.63
CA ILE A 498 31.32 11.70 46.69
C ILE A 498 29.93 12.06 47.23
N HIS A 499 29.89 12.64 48.43
CA HIS A 499 28.67 13.18 49.01
C HIS A 499 28.73 14.70 48.99
N VAL A 500 27.67 15.33 48.49
CA VAL A 500 27.54 16.79 48.42
C VAL A 500 26.30 17.19 49.22
N ASN A 501 26.47 18.00 50.27
CA ASN A 501 25.40 18.36 51.20
C ASN A 501 24.65 17.14 51.74
N GLY A 502 25.37 16.05 52.06
CA GLY A 502 24.81 14.80 52.58
C GLY A 502 24.10 13.91 51.55
N ARG A 503 24.03 14.31 50.28
CA ARG A 503 23.46 13.50 49.18
C ARG A 503 24.58 12.83 48.38
N HIS A 504 24.45 11.53 48.12
CA HIS A 504 25.40 10.81 47.27
C HIS A 504 25.29 11.28 45.82
N TRP A 505 26.32 11.95 45.32
CA TRP A 505 26.38 12.48 43.96
C TRP A 505 26.93 11.44 42.97
N GLY A 506 27.93 10.67 43.41
CA GLY A 506 28.53 9.60 42.63
C GLY A 506 29.88 9.16 43.20
N GLY A 507 30.79 8.67 42.36
CA GLY A 507 32.07 8.10 42.79
C GLY A 507 33.29 8.86 42.29
N PHE A 508 34.33 8.97 43.13
CA PHE A 508 35.67 9.37 42.72
C PHE A 508 36.50 8.12 42.46
N ARG A 509 36.98 7.98 41.22
CA ARG A 509 37.67 6.78 40.73
C ARG A 509 39.15 7.06 40.61
N THR A 510 39.98 6.16 41.12
CA THR A 510 41.43 6.18 40.89
C THR A 510 41.88 4.84 40.33
N ALA A 511 42.41 4.83 39.11
CA ALA A 511 42.82 3.60 38.45
C ALA A 511 44.35 3.52 38.30
N TYR A 512 44.86 2.33 38.57
CA TYR A 512 46.26 1.98 38.65
C TYR A 512 46.58 0.95 37.55
N THR A 513 47.71 1.15 36.88
CA THR A 513 48.27 0.12 36.00
C THR A 513 48.75 -1.07 36.84
N LEU A 514 48.38 -2.28 36.42
CA LEU A 514 48.78 -3.53 37.06
C LEU A 514 50.16 -4.01 36.62
#